data_AF-A0A9D2IZB8-F1
#
_entry.id   AF-A0A9D2IZB8-F1
#
_cell.length_a   1.000
_cell.length_b   1.000
_cell.length_c   1.000
_cell.angle_alpha   90.00
_cell.angle_beta   90.00
_cell.angle_gamma   90.00
#
_symmetry.space_group_name_H-M   'P 1'
#
loop_
_entity.id
_entity.type
_entity.pdbx_description
1 polymer ?
#
loop_
_entity_poly.entity_id
_entity_poly.type
_entity_poly.pdbx_seq_one_letter_code
_entity_poly.pdbx_strand_id
1 'polypeptide(L)'
;MPFLEQAGACKRTASSPKKDRRKYQDQLKALLDETTALKEKRAFIQEQRGKNAAAFTQLKNAVSVMENASAEISEWDESMIRQLVDTVKVVSREKIIVCLRGGVQIKQDMV
;
A
#
# COMPACT_ATOMS: atom_id res chain seq x y z
N MET A 1 -33.63 67.14 2.30
CA MET A 1 -32.22 67.41 2.62
C MET A 1 -32.14 67.76 4.11
N PRO A 2 -31.17 67.23 4.86
CA PRO A 2 -30.89 65.84 5.22
C PRO A 2 -30.99 65.72 6.79
N PHE A 3 -30.69 64.66 7.53
CA PHE A 3 -29.70 63.60 7.42
C PHE A 3 -30.08 62.51 8.44
N LEU A 4 -30.00 61.26 7.99
CA LEU A 4 -30.19 60.03 8.77
C LEU A 4 -29.04 59.86 9.77
N GLU A 5 -29.32 59.47 11.01
CA GLU A 5 -28.35 58.63 11.72
C GLU A 5 -29.06 57.64 12.66
N GLN A 6 -29.04 56.38 12.23
CA GLN A 6 -29.42 55.23 13.05
C GLN A 6 -28.38 55.05 14.16
N ALA A 7 -28.81 55.04 15.42
CA ALA A 7 -28.03 54.44 16.49
C ALA A 7 -28.59 53.04 16.78
N GLY A 8 -28.08 52.05 16.06
CA GLY A 8 -28.29 50.64 16.39
C GLY A 8 -27.78 50.37 17.81
N ALA A 9 -28.65 49.81 18.65
CA ALA A 9 -28.30 49.41 20.01
C ALA A 9 -27.19 48.33 19.97
N CYS A 10 -25.96 48.75 20.21
CA CYS A 10 -24.83 47.85 20.39
C CYS A 10 -25.03 47.07 21.71
N LYS A 11 -25.68 45.90 21.62
CA LYS A 11 -25.80 44.94 22.72
C LYS A 11 -24.40 44.37 23.00
N ARG A 12 -23.61 45.09 23.80
CA ARG A 12 -22.42 44.54 24.43
C ARG A 12 -22.86 43.42 25.37
N THR A 13 -22.80 42.17 24.90
CA THR A 13 -22.89 41.02 25.78
C THR A 13 -21.63 41.00 26.63
N ALA A 14 -21.70 41.62 27.81
CA ALA A 14 -20.69 41.51 28.85
C ALA A 14 -20.68 40.07 29.38
N SER A 15 -20.02 39.18 28.63
CA SER A 15 -19.66 37.85 29.12
C SER A 15 -18.64 38.02 30.25
N SER A 16 -18.92 37.43 31.41
CA SER A 16 -18.04 37.54 32.58
C SER A 16 -16.68 36.92 32.27
N PRO A 17 -15.55 37.61 32.53
CA PRO A 17 -14.21 37.17 32.10
C PRO A 17 -13.79 35.81 32.67
N LYS A 18 -14.39 35.39 33.79
CA LYS A 18 -14.15 34.06 34.39
C LYS A 18 -14.84 32.92 33.63
N LYS A 19 -15.99 33.16 32.98
CA LYS A 19 -16.70 32.15 32.18
C LYS A 19 -15.96 31.87 30.88
N ASP A 20 -15.44 32.89 30.23
CA ASP A 20 -14.69 32.70 28.98
C ASP A 20 -13.35 32.01 29.25
N ARG A 21 -12.65 32.39 30.32
CA ARG A 21 -11.42 31.69 30.73
C ARG A 21 -11.62 30.19 30.97
N ARG A 22 -12.73 29.78 31.61
CA ARG A 22 -13.04 28.36 31.83
C ARG A 22 -13.32 27.64 30.51
N LYS A 23 -14.11 28.26 29.61
CA LYS A 23 -14.38 27.70 28.27
C LYS A 23 -13.09 27.48 27.46
N TYR A 24 -12.16 28.44 27.48
CA TYR A 24 -10.87 28.30 26.79
C TYR A 24 -10.00 27.20 27.42
N GLN A 25 -10.03 27.06 28.75
CA GLN A 25 -9.33 25.96 29.43
C GLN A 25 -9.90 24.59 29.08
N ASP A 26 -11.22 24.47 28.99
CA ASP A 26 -11.90 23.22 28.63
C ASP A 26 -11.63 22.86 27.15
N GLN A 27 -11.64 23.85 26.26
CA GLN A 27 -11.26 23.67 24.85
C GLN A 27 -9.79 23.25 24.71
N LEU A 28 -8.86 23.86 25.47
CA LEU A 28 -7.46 23.49 25.43
C LEU A 28 -7.24 22.06 25.93
N LYS A 29 -7.95 21.64 26.99
CA LYS A 29 -7.91 20.24 27.46
C LYS A 29 -8.41 19.27 26.41
N ALA A 30 -9.57 19.55 25.82
CA ALA A 30 -10.12 18.71 24.74
C ALA A 30 -9.16 18.59 23.56
N LEU A 31 -8.48 19.67 23.19
CA LEU A 31 -7.51 19.68 22.10
C LEU A 31 -6.25 18.89 22.45
N LEU A 32 -5.80 18.94 23.70
CA LEU A 32 -4.70 18.11 24.18
C LEU A 32 -5.07 16.62 24.16
N ASP A 33 -6.26 16.27 24.63
CA ASP A 33 -6.76 14.89 24.61
C ASP A 33 -6.94 14.37 23.17
N GLU A 34 -7.33 15.22 22.24
CA GLU A 34 -7.37 14.86 20.81
C GLU A 34 -5.96 14.64 20.25
N THR A 35 -5.01 15.51 20.60
CA THR A 35 -3.62 15.35 20.14
C THR A 35 -2.95 14.09 20.70
N THR A 36 -3.28 13.66 21.92
CA THR A 36 -2.78 12.39 22.48
C THR A 36 -3.39 11.20 21.75
N ALA A 37 -4.71 11.20 21.53
CA ALA A 37 -5.40 10.15 20.77
C ALA A 37 -4.88 10.02 19.33
N LEU A 38 -4.59 11.14 18.65
CA LEU A 38 -4.01 11.14 17.31
C LEU A 38 -2.58 10.61 17.29
N LYS A 39 -1.76 10.93 18.30
CA LYS A 39 -0.40 10.38 18.44
C LYS A 39 -0.41 8.87 18.64
N GLU A 40 -1.32 8.35 19.45
CA GLU A 40 -1.49 6.91 19.67
C GLU A 40 -1.88 6.19 18.38
N LYS A 41 -2.86 6.71 17.63
CA LYS A 41 -3.26 6.16 16.33
C LYS A 41 -2.10 6.15 15.33
N ARG A 42 -1.28 7.22 15.32
CA ARG A 42 -0.09 7.29 14.46
C ARG A 42 0.94 6.23 14.85
N ALA A 43 1.22 6.05 16.14
CA ALA A 43 2.14 5.03 16.62
C ALA A 43 1.68 3.63 16.22
N PHE A 44 0.38 3.33 16.38
CA PHE A 44 -0.21 2.06 15.96
C PHE A 44 -0.05 1.80 14.46
N ILE A 45 -0.39 2.77 13.59
CA ILE A 45 -0.24 2.63 12.14
C ILE A 45 1.24 2.46 11.77
N GLN A 46 2.15 3.18 12.43
CA GLN A 46 3.57 3.11 12.15
C GLN A 46 4.16 1.75 12.54
N GLU A 47 3.74 1.17 13.66
CA GLU A 47 4.12 -0.19 14.05
C GLU A 47 3.59 -1.24 13.06
N GLN A 48 2.33 -1.12 12.63
CA GLN A 48 1.74 -2.00 11.62
C GLN A 48 2.48 -1.89 10.28
N ARG A 49 2.86 -0.69 9.86
CA ARG A 49 3.69 -0.47 8.66
C ARG A 49 5.08 -1.07 8.78
N GLY A 50 5.70 -1.01 9.97
CA GLY A 50 6.99 -1.65 10.23
C GLY A 50 6.92 -3.17 10.07
N LYS A 51 5.87 -3.81 10.60
CA LYS A 51 5.63 -5.25 10.42
C LYS A 51 5.39 -5.63 8.95
N ASN A 52 4.67 -4.78 8.22
CA ASN A 52 4.40 -4.98 6.79
C ASN A 52 5.59 -4.62 5.89
N ALA A 53 6.62 -3.92 6.39
CA ALA A 53 7.77 -3.53 5.60
C ALA A 53 8.64 -4.72 5.18
N ALA A 54 8.71 -5.77 5.99
CA ALA A 54 9.42 -7.01 5.64
C ALA A 54 8.74 -7.73 4.47
N ALA A 55 7.40 -7.87 4.54
CA ALA A 55 6.60 -8.45 3.45
C ALA A 55 6.68 -7.59 2.18
N PHE A 56 6.64 -6.26 2.30
CA PHE A 56 6.78 -5.34 1.17
C PHE A 56 8.18 -5.40 0.53
N THR A 57 9.23 -5.56 1.34
CA THR A 57 10.60 -5.73 0.83
C THR A 57 10.74 -7.06 0.08
N GLN A 58 10.17 -8.15 0.60
CA GLN A 58 10.15 -9.42 -0.10
C GLN A 58 9.38 -9.35 -1.42
N LEU A 59 8.21 -8.70 -1.41
CA LEU A 59 7.43 -8.47 -2.63
C LEU A 59 8.24 -7.67 -3.66
N LYS A 60 8.86 -6.57 -3.24
CA LYS A 60 9.69 -5.74 -4.12
C LYS A 60 10.90 -6.50 -4.66
N ASN A 61 11.53 -7.34 -3.85
CA ASN A 61 12.63 -8.19 -4.29
C ASN A 61 12.15 -9.24 -5.29
N ALA A 62 11.00 -9.88 -5.07
CA ALA A 62 10.42 -10.83 -6.02
C ALA A 62 10.07 -10.16 -7.36
N VAL A 63 9.45 -8.98 -7.33
CA VAL A 63 9.16 -8.17 -8.53
C VAL A 63 10.45 -7.80 -9.25
N SER A 64 11.47 -7.33 -8.54
CA SER A 64 12.77 -6.99 -9.12
C SER A 64 13.47 -8.21 -9.75
N VAL A 65 13.39 -9.39 -9.13
CA VAL A 65 13.92 -10.64 -9.70
C VAL A 65 13.17 -11.02 -10.97
N MET A 66 11.85 -10.85 -11.01
CA MET A 66 11.04 -11.11 -12.21
C MET A 66 11.32 -10.10 -13.33
N GLU A 67 11.54 -8.82 -13.00
CA GLU A 67 11.86 -7.76 -13.96
C GLU A 67 13.28 -7.92 -14.54
N ASN A 68 14.25 -8.33 -13.71
CA ASN A 68 15.63 -8.60 -14.15
C ASN A 68 15.81 -9.97 -14.79
N ALA A 69 14.86 -10.89 -14.62
CA ALA A 69 14.74 -12.08 -15.44
C ALA A 69 14.15 -11.68 -16.80
N SER A 70 14.86 -10.83 -17.53
CA SER A 70 14.60 -10.60 -18.94
C SER A 70 14.53 -11.96 -19.62
N ALA A 71 13.35 -12.28 -20.16
CA ALA A 71 13.01 -13.57 -20.75
C ALA A 71 13.69 -13.81 -22.10
N GLU A 72 14.95 -13.38 -22.23
CA GLU A 72 15.82 -13.79 -23.32
C GLU A 72 16.69 -14.91 -22.78
N ILE A 73 16.20 -16.14 -22.94
CA ILE A 73 17.04 -17.33 -22.92
C ILE A 73 17.96 -17.19 -24.15
N SER A 74 19.00 -16.35 -24.05
CA SER A 74 19.94 -16.14 -25.16
C SER A 74 20.85 -17.34 -25.35
N GLU A 75 20.94 -18.20 -24.32
CA GLU A 75 21.76 -19.40 -24.29
C GLU A 75 20.98 -20.57 -23.67
N TRP A 76 21.16 -21.76 -24.26
CA TRP A 76 20.57 -23.00 -23.75
C TRP A 76 21.28 -23.43 -22.46
N ASP A 77 20.71 -23.10 -21.31
CA ASP A 77 21.15 -23.64 -20.02
C ASP A 77 20.49 -25.01 -19.78
N GLU A 78 21.24 -26.08 -20.04
CA GLU A 78 20.77 -27.45 -19.84
C GLU A 78 20.33 -27.72 -18.40
N SER A 79 20.98 -27.09 -17.40
CA SER A 79 20.64 -27.29 -15.99
C SER A 79 19.29 -26.67 -15.65
N MET A 80 19.03 -25.45 -16.13
CA MET A 80 17.74 -24.78 -15.99
C MET A 80 16.62 -25.55 -16.71
N ILE A 81 16.89 -26.06 -17.91
CA ILE A 81 15.89 -26.80 -18.69
C ILE A 81 15.55 -28.13 -18.03
N ARG A 82 16.54 -28.85 -17.48
CA ARG A 82 16.31 -30.08 -16.70
C ARG A 82 15.60 -29.83 -15.37
N GLN A 83 15.69 -28.62 -14.83
CA GLN A 83 14.90 -28.20 -13.67
C GLN A 83 13.45 -27.86 -14.06
N LEU A 84 13.21 -27.31 -15.25
CA LEU A 84 11.89 -26.91 -15.72
C LEU A 84 11.08 -28.07 -16.30
N VAL A 85 11.73 -28.99 -17.02
CA VAL A 85 11.07 -30.13 -17.66
C VAL A 85 10.90 -31.26 -16.64
N ASP A 86 9.66 -31.71 -16.47
CA ASP A 86 9.32 -32.83 -15.61
C ASP A 86 9.40 -34.16 -16.38
N THR A 87 8.72 -34.23 -17.53
CA THR A 87 8.70 -35.45 -18.35
C THR A 87 8.45 -35.11 -19.81
N VAL A 88 9.08 -35.84 -20.72
CA VAL A 88 8.80 -35.78 -22.16
C VAL A 88 8.10 -37.07 -22.58
N LYS A 89 6.95 -36.94 -23.23
CA LYS A 89 6.17 -38.06 -23.77
C LYS A 89 6.21 -38.01 -25.29
N VAL A 90 6.63 -39.12 -25.91
CA VAL A 90 6.56 -39.28 -27.36
C VAL A 90 5.17 -39.83 -27.70
N VAL A 91 4.40 -39.08 -28.48
CA VAL A 91 3.02 -39.45 -28.85
C VAL A 91 2.99 -40.14 -30.21
N SER A 92 3.80 -39.66 -31.15
CA SER A 92 3.96 -40.27 -32.46
C SER A 92 5.37 -40.02 -32.98
N ARG A 93 5.69 -40.54 -34.16
CA ARG A 93 6.99 -40.34 -34.80
C ARG A 93 7.37 -38.86 -34.99
N GLU A 94 6.37 -37.99 -35.08
CA GLU A 94 6.54 -36.58 -35.40
C GLU A 94 6.03 -35.67 -34.28
N LYS A 95 5.59 -36.23 -33.13
CA LYS A 95 4.95 -35.45 -32.07
C LYS A 95 5.44 -35.82 -30.69
N ILE A 96 5.81 -34.80 -29.93
CA ILE A 96 6.16 -34.90 -28.52
C ILE A 96 5.30 -33.97 -27.67
N ILE A 97 5.12 -34.37 -26.41
CA ILE A 97 4.53 -33.55 -25.36
C ILE A 97 5.59 -33.34 -24.29
N VAL A 98 5.91 -32.09 -24.03
CA VAL A 98 6.81 -31.70 -22.94
C VAL A 98 5.94 -31.26 -21.76
N CYS A 99 6.04 -31.97 -20.64
CA CYS A 99 5.41 -31.61 -19.38
C CYS A 99 6.41 -30.79 -18.56
N LEU A 100 6.05 -29.55 -18.22
CA LEU A 100 6.84 -28.69 -17.35
C LEU A 100 6.43 -28.87 -15.89
N ARG A 101 7.37 -28.64 -14.98
CA ARG A 101 7.08 -28.51 -13.55
C ARG A 101 6.14 -27.32 -13.36
N GLY A 102 4.94 -27.59 -12.89
CA GLY A 102 3.83 -26.61 -12.86
C GLY A 102 2.60 -27.04 -13.65
N GLY A 103 2.63 -28.22 -14.31
CA GLY A 103 1.47 -28.81 -14.97
C GLY A 103 1.19 -28.28 -16.37
N VAL A 104 2.03 -27.38 -16.88
CA VAL A 104 1.95 -26.88 -18.25
C VAL A 104 2.42 -27.99 -19.20
N GLN A 105 1.65 -28.23 -20.26
CA GLN A 105 1.97 -29.20 -21.30
C GLN A 105 2.12 -28.48 -22.64
N ILE A 106 3.29 -28.64 -23.26
CA ILE A 106 3.60 -28.06 -24.57
C ILE A 106 3.61 -29.19 -25.59
N LYS A 107 2.80 -29.03 -26.65
CA LYS A 107 2.80 -29.95 -27.80
C LYS A 107 3.76 -29.39 -28.84
N GLN A 108 4.72 -30.20 -29.26
CA GLN A 108 5.69 -29.81 -30.28
C GLN A 108 5.69 -30.84 -31.40
N ASP A 109 5.56 -30.36 -32.62
CA ASP A 109 5.80 -31.15 -33.83
C ASP A 109 7.31 -31.18 -34.10
N MET A 110 7.85 -32.36 -34.37
CA MET A 110 9.25 -32.55 -34.72
C MET A 110 9.43 -32.19 -36.20
N VAL A 111 10.38 -31.28 -36.48
CA VAL A 111 10.78 -30.86 -37.84
C VAL A 111 11.80 -31.85 -38.42
#